data_AF-A0A810B270-F1
#
_entry.id   AF-A0A810B270-F1
#
_cell.length_a   1.000
_cell.length_b   1.000
_cell.length_c   1.000
_cell.angle_alpha   90.00
_cell.angle_beta   90.00
_cell.angle_gamma   90.00
#
_symmetry.space_group_name_H-M   'P 1'
#
loop_
_entity.id
_entity.type
_entity.pdbx_description
1 polymer ?
#
loop_
_entity_poly.entity_id
_entity_poly.type
_entity_poly.pdbx_seq_one_letter_code
_entity_poly.pdbx_strand_id
1 'polypeptide(L)' 'MNKKGVPGPRGGAWNASTIDGSRKRLNGILQYAGRIIWNRQRFIKVPETGKRISRENPREQWMTAEANNLHAHEGNWFL' A
#
# COMPACT_ATOMS: atom_id res chain seq x y z
N MET A 1 -9.34 13.19 -12.53
CA MET A 1 -8.25 12.62 -13.34
C MET A 1 -7.26 13.74 -13.68
N ASN A 2 -5.96 13.49 -13.72
CA ASN A 2 -4.94 14.55 -13.81
C ASN A 2 -5.04 15.33 -15.15
N LYS A 3 -4.77 16.65 -15.14
CA LYS A 3 -4.80 17.51 -16.35
C LYS A 3 -3.76 17.10 -17.41
N LYS A 4 -2.77 16.29 -17.02
CA LYS A 4 -1.65 15.86 -17.86
C LYS A 4 -1.87 14.51 -18.55
N GLY A 5 -3.01 13.85 -18.34
CA GLY A 5 -3.33 12.56 -18.96
C GLY A 5 -2.42 11.38 -18.57
N VAL A 6 -1.64 11.49 -17.48
CA VAL A 6 -0.70 10.43 -17.07
C VAL A 6 -1.50 9.21 -16.61
N PRO A 7 -1.32 8.02 -17.23
CA PRO A 7 -2.04 6.82 -16.86
C PRO A 7 -1.60 6.32 -15.48
N GLY A 8 -2.48 5.58 -14.81
CA GLY A 8 -2.16 4.87 -13.58
C GLY A 8 -1.26 3.67 -13.85
N PRO A 9 -0.72 3.02 -12.79
CA PRO A 9 0.27 1.95 -12.92
C PRO A 9 -0.17 0.72 -13.73
N ARG A 10 -1.49 0.54 -13.94
CA ARG A 10 -2.07 -0.53 -14.77
C ARG A 10 -2.58 -0.05 -16.13
N GLY A 11 -2.17 1.14 -16.59
CA GLY A 11 -2.57 1.72 -17.88
C GLY A 11 -3.94 2.43 -17.89
N GLY A 12 -4.76 2.26 -16.85
CA GLY A 12 -6.07 2.91 -16.72
C GLY A 12 -6.04 4.25 -15.98
N ALA A 13 -7.22 4.84 -15.75
CA ALA A 13 -7.35 6.05 -14.95
C ALA A 13 -6.87 5.85 -13.50
N TRP A 14 -6.33 6.92 -12.90
CA TRP A 14 -6.03 6.93 -11.48
C TRP A 14 -7.30 6.79 -10.65
N ASN A 15 -7.35 5.77 -9.79
CA ASN A 15 -8.42 5.60 -8.83
C ASN A 15 -8.21 6.59 -7.66
N ALA A 16 -9.24 7.35 -7.29
CA ALA A 16 -9.20 8.27 -6.15
C ALA A 16 -8.78 7.57 -4.85
N SER A 17 -9.25 6.34 -4.62
CA SER A 17 -8.86 5.54 -3.45
C SER A 17 -7.38 5.12 -3.46
N THR A 18 -6.71 5.09 -4.60
CA THR A 18 -5.25 4.89 -4.67
C THR A 18 -4.49 6.15 -4.28
N ILE A 19 -5.05 7.33 -4.57
CA ILE A 19 -4.44 8.62 -4.26
C ILE A 19 -4.66 8.96 -2.78
N ASP A 20 -5.92 9.00 -2.35
CA ASP A 20 -6.31 9.42 -1.00
C ASP A 20 -6.13 8.30 0.03
N GLY A 21 -6.49 7.08 -0.38
CA GLY A 21 -6.61 5.92 0.49
C GLY A 21 -7.47 6.16 1.72
N SER A 22 -7.17 5.44 2.79
CA SER A 22 -7.83 5.46 4.08
C SER A 22 -6.89 6.07 5.09
N ARG A 23 -7.26 7.24 5.62
CA ARG A 23 -6.51 7.91 6.71
C ARG A 23 -6.29 6.99 7.91
N LYS A 24 -7.29 6.18 8.27
CA LYS A 24 -7.19 5.23 9.38
C LYS A 24 -6.08 4.20 9.14
N ARG A 25 -5.99 3.67 7.91
CA ARG A 25 -4.99 2.66 7.53
C ARG A 25 -3.69 3.27 6.99
N LEU A 26 -3.65 4.60 6.90
CA LEU A 26 -2.60 5.43 6.30
C LEU A 26 -2.18 4.99 4.90
N ASN A 27 -3.02 4.24 4.17
CA ASN A 27 -2.72 3.87 2.79
C ASN A 27 -3.12 5.00 1.83
N GLY A 28 -2.65 4.93 0.58
CA GLY A 28 -2.83 5.99 -0.42
C GLY A 28 -1.55 6.79 -0.65
N ILE A 29 -1.30 7.20 -1.89
CA ILE A 29 -0.04 7.87 -2.30
C ILE A 29 0.20 9.17 -1.53
N LEU A 30 -0.86 9.89 -1.13
CA LEU A 30 -0.70 11.12 -0.36
C LEU A 30 -0.18 10.91 1.07
N GLN A 31 -0.22 9.69 1.59
CA GLN A 31 0.28 9.37 2.93
C GLN A 31 1.81 9.15 2.95
N TYR A 32 2.47 9.25 1.80
CA TYR A 32 3.91 9.05 1.63
C TYR A 32 4.62 10.41 1.57
N ALA A 33 4.99 10.95 2.74
CA ALA A 33 5.76 12.19 2.85
C ALA A 33 7.28 11.91 2.69
N GLY A 34 7.69 11.37 1.53
CA GLY A 34 9.09 10.99 1.26
C GLY A 34 9.53 9.65 1.87
N ARG A 35 8.68 9.04 2.70
CA ARG A 35 8.93 7.74 3.33
C ARG A 35 7.92 6.70 2.89
N ILE A 36 8.40 5.52 2.53
CA ILE A 36 7.59 4.32 2.34
C ILE A 36 7.47 3.63 3.69
N ILE A 37 6.24 3.46 4.14
CA ILE A 37 5.93 2.68 5.34
C ILE A 37 5.10 1.47 4.92
N TRP A 38 5.54 0.27 5.29
CA TRP A 38 4.84 -0.99 5.01
C TRP A 38 4.69 -1.83 6.28
N ASN A 39 4.11 -3.02 6.12
CA ASN A 39 3.75 -3.92 7.24
C ASN A 39 2.78 -3.30 8.26
N ARG A 40 1.91 -2.37 7.84
CA ARG A 40 0.94 -1.71 8.74
C ARG A 40 -0.24 -2.60 9.15
N GLN A 41 -0.55 -3.62 8.36
CA GLN A 41 -1.61 -4.56 8.66
C GLN A 41 -1.22 -5.95 8.13
N ARG A 42 -1.81 -6.97 8.73
CA ARG A 42 -1.74 -8.35 8.26
C ARG A 42 -3.14 -8.89 7.98
N PHE A 43 -3.22 -9.80 7.04
CA PHE A 43 -4.46 -10.51 6.75
C PHE A 43 -4.39 -11.90 7.36
N ILE A 44 -5.35 -12.20 8.24
CA ILE A 44 -5.46 -13.49 8.90
C ILE A 44 -6.61 -14.25 8.24
N LYS A 45 -6.33 -15.47 7.76
CA LYS A 45 -7.38 -16.38 7.27
C LYS A 45 -8.04 -17.02 8.48
N VAL A 46 -9.37 -16.92 8.55
CA VAL A 46 -10.19 -17.57 9.58
C VAL A 46 -10.47 -18.99 9.11
N PRO A 47 -9.98 -20.03 9.81
CA PRO A 47 -10.16 -21.41 9.39
C PRO A 47 -11.63 -21.80 9.24
N GLU A 48 -12.49 -21.33 10.14
CA GLU A 48 -13.89 -21.73 10.26
C GLU A 48 -14.77 -21.14 9.15
N THR A 49 -14.42 -19.97 8.62
CA THR A 49 -15.24 -19.26 7.61
C THR A 49 -14.54 -19.11 6.25
N GLY A 50 -13.25 -19.43 6.17
CA GLY A 50 -12.40 -19.15 5.02
C GLY A 50 -12.15 -17.66 4.72
N LYS A 51 -12.78 -16.75 5.49
CA LYS A 51 -12.67 -15.31 5.27
C LYS A 51 -11.30 -14.79 5.69
N ARG A 52 -10.84 -13.73 5.01
CA ARG A 52 -9.64 -12.98 5.41
C ARG A 52 -10.07 -11.76 6.23
N ILE A 53 -9.57 -11.66 7.46
CA ILE A 53 -9.76 -10.50 8.32
C ILE A 53 -8.49 -9.65 8.27
N SER A 54 -8.64 -8.34 8.05
CA SER A 54 -7.54 -7.39 8.20
C SER A 54 -7.35 -7.04 9.68
N ARG A 55 -6.11 -7.13 10.17
CA ARG A 55 -5.70 -6.70 11.51
C ARG A 55 -4.57 -5.69 11.39
N GLU A 56 -4.73 -4.54 12.04
CA GLU A 56 -3.66 -3.55 12.15
C GLU A 56 -2.49 -4.14 12.96
N ASN A 57 -1.28 -3.91 12.49
CA ASN A 57 -0.07 -4.29 13.23
C ASN A 57 0.31 -3.15 14.19
N PRO A 58 0.90 -3.47 15.36
CA PRO A 58 1.51 -2.48 16.25
C PRO A 58 2.52 -1.61 15.49
N ARG A 59 2.68 -0.34 15.90
CA ARG A 59 3.54 0.63 15.19
C ARG A 59 5.01 0.21 15.21
N GLU A 60 5.43 -0.53 16.22
CA GLU A 60 6.77 -1.07 16.39
C GLU A 60 7.12 -2.11 15.31
N GLN A 61 6.10 -2.71 14.69
CA GLN A 61 6.27 -3.66 13.58
C GLN A 61 6.21 -2.96 12.21
N TRP A 62 5.91 -1.67 12.17
CA TRP A 62 5.87 -0.93 10.91
C TRP A 62 7.28 -0.75 10.41
N MET A 63 7.48 -1.09 9.15
CA MET A 63 8.77 -0.95 8.49
C MET A 63 8.78 0.34 7.68
N THR A 64 9.90 1.05 7.66
CA THR A 64 10.04 2.34 6.98
C THR A 64 11.31 2.39 6.12
N ALA A 65 11.23 3.02 4.96
CA ALA A 65 12.37 3.33 4.11
C ALA A 65 12.19 4.71 3.48
N GLU A 66 13.29 5.40 3.22
CA GLU A 66 13.26 6.64 2.44
C GLU A 66 13.02 6.32 0.96
N ALA A 67 12.16 7.11 0.31
CA ALA A 67 11.74 6.83 -1.07
C ALA A 67 12.89 6.95 -2.09
N ASN A 68 13.92 7.73 -1.77
CA ASN A 68 15.12 7.92 -2.59
C ASN A 68 16.05 6.68 -2.62
N ASN A 69 15.92 5.76 -1.67
CA ASN A 69 16.76 4.56 -1.55
C ASN A 69 16.08 3.31 -2.14
N LEU A 70 14.97 3.48 -2.85
CA LEU A 70 14.25 2.37 -3.47
C LEU A 70 14.61 2.24 -4.93
N HIS A 71 15.25 1.12 -5.24
CA HIS A 71 15.35 0.61 -6.60
C HIS A 71 14.24 -0.41 -6.81
N ALA A 72 13.59 -0.39 -7.98
CA ALA A 72 12.64 -1.42 -8.36
C ALA A 72 13.38 -2.76 -8.41
N HIS A 73 13.17 -3.61 -7.41
CA HIS A 73 13.61 -5.00 -7.48
C HIS A 73 12.64 -5.76 -8.38
N GLU A 74 13.13 -6.28 -9.51
CA GLU A 74 12.45 -7.32 -10.30
C GLU A 74 12.45 -8.63 -9.48
N GLY A 75 11.64 -8.67 -8.43
CA GLY A 75 11.48 -9.83 -7.55
C GLY A 75 10.16 -10.53 -7.85
N ASN A 76 10.23 -11.82 -8.17
CA ASN A 76 9.05 -12.67 -8.37
C ASN A 76 8.33 -12.88 -7.02
N TRP A 77 7.37 -12.02 -6.70
CA TRP A 77 6.58 -12.11 -5.47
C TRP A 77 5.44 -13.14 -5.62
N PHE A 78 5.78 -14.42 -5.65
CA PHE A 78 4.84 -15.50 -5.37
C PHE A 78 5.33 -16.27 -4.14
N LEU A 79 4.69 -16.00 -3.01
CA LEU A 79 4.45 -16.93 -1.91
C LEU A 79 2.95 -16.95 -1.63
#